data_AF-A0A9W4H0L1-F1
#
_entry.id   AF-A0A9W4H0L1-F1
#
_cell.length_a   1.000
_cell.length_b   1.000
_cell.length_c   1.000
_cell.angle_alpha   90.00
_cell.angle_beta   90.00
_cell.angle_gamma   90.00
#
_symmetry.space_group_name_H-M   'P 1'
#
loop_
_entity.id
_entity.type
_entity.pdbx_description
1 polymer ?
#
loop_
_entity_poly.entity_id
_entity_poly.type
_entity_poly.pdbx_seq_one_letter_code
_entity_poly.pdbx_strand_id
1 'polypeptide(L)'
;MRITDAAAVRLLRPGDRVDVLAAARVVASGARVVAVPEQVGGQDTSTAAEGSGLPTATADAGAAGGALVVLAVPRRIAAALSGAAMSSPLAVALC
;
A
#
# COMPACT_ATOMS: atom_id res chain seq x y z
N MET A 1 -2.54 3.91 -0.74
CA MET A 1 -2.39 3.61 0.71
C MET A 1 -1.47 2.40 0.83
N ARG A 2 -0.70 2.28 1.92
CA ARG A 2 0.32 1.23 2.08
C ARG A 2 -0.21 0.07 2.92
N ILE A 3 -0.07 -1.14 2.40
CA ILE A 3 -0.44 -2.41 3.04
C ILE A 3 0.84 -3.10 3.49
N THR A 4 0.92 -3.49 4.77
CA THR A 4 2.12 -4.12 5.34
C THR A 4 2.35 -5.52 4.79
N ASP A 5 1.30 -6.22 4.40
CA ASP A 5 1.39 -7.52 3.74
C ASP A 5 1.62 -7.39 2.22
N ALA A 6 2.88 -7.24 1.83
CA ALA A 6 3.26 -7.16 0.42
C ALA A 6 3.04 -8.48 -0.34
N ALA A 7 3.05 -9.64 0.34
CA ALA A 7 2.85 -10.93 -0.30
C ALA A 7 1.40 -11.09 -0.77
N ALA A 8 0.44 -10.70 0.05
CA ALA A 8 -0.97 -10.67 -0.34
C ALA A 8 -1.22 -9.71 -1.51
N VAL A 9 -0.63 -8.52 -1.48
CA VAL A 9 -0.81 -7.52 -2.55
C VAL A 9 -0.28 -8.01 -3.91
N ARG A 10 0.78 -8.82 -3.93
CA ARG A 10 1.34 -9.40 -5.15
C ARG A 10 0.39 -10.35 -5.89
N LEU A 11 -0.63 -10.86 -5.21
CA LEU A 11 -1.65 -11.72 -5.82
C LEU A 11 -2.81 -10.91 -6.43
N LEU A 12 -2.95 -9.63 -6.05
CA LEU A 12 -4.08 -8.81 -6.44
C LEU A 12 -3.98 -8.36 -7.90
N ARG A 13 -5.12 -8.35 -8.56
CA ARG A 13 -5.32 -7.77 -9.89
C ARG A 13 -6.30 -6.60 -9.81
N PRO A 14 -6.15 -5.59 -10.68
CA PRO A 14 -7.20 -4.60 -10.89
C PRO A 14 -8.54 -5.31 -11.21
N GLY A 15 -9.57 -4.99 -10.43
CA GLY A 15 -10.87 -5.65 -10.50
C GLY A 15 -11.20 -6.51 -9.29
N ASP A 16 -10.21 -6.98 -8.52
CA ASP A 16 -10.43 -7.84 -7.36
C ASP A 16 -11.22 -7.16 -6.25
N ARG A 17 -11.92 -7.97 -5.45
CA ARG A 17 -12.63 -7.54 -4.24
C ARG A 17 -11.84 -7.99 -3.02
N VAL A 18 -11.62 -7.06 -2.12
CA VAL A 18 -10.83 -7.30 -0.90
C VAL A 18 -11.50 -6.72 0.33
N ASP A 19 -11.32 -7.40 1.45
CA ASP A 19 -11.53 -6.86 2.78
C ASP A 19 -10.21 -6.27 3.29
N VAL A 20 -10.28 -5.10 3.93
CA VAL A 20 -9.12 -4.42 4.50
C VAL A 20 -9.19 -4.49 6.02
N LEU A 21 -8.12 -4.99 6.62
CA LEU A 21 -8.00 -5.18 8.05
C LEU A 21 -6.98 -4.22 8.66
N ALA A 22 -7.29 -3.72 9.85
CA ALA A 22 -6.35 -3.01 10.72
C ALA A 22 -6.32 -3.72 12.08
N ALA A 23 -5.14 -4.17 12.52
CA ALA A 23 -4.99 -4.91 13.79
C ALA A 23 -6.05 -6.03 13.97
N ALA A 24 -6.24 -6.87 12.94
CA ALA A 24 -7.22 -7.96 12.87
C ALA A 24 -8.71 -7.54 12.92
N ARG A 25 -9.04 -6.27 12.68
CA ARG A 25 -10.43 -5.78 12.54
C ARG A 25 -10.71 -5.33 11.12
N VAL A 26 -11.86 -5.71 10.57
CA VAL A 26 -12.30 -5.27 9.23
C VAL A 26 -12.70 -3.79 9.29
N VAL A 27 -12.03 -2.96 8.48
CA VAL A 27 -12.30 -1.52 8.36
C VAL A 27 -13.06 -1.21 7.06
N ALA A 28 -12.81 -2.00 6.02
CA ALA A 28 -13.53 -1.94 4.76
C ALA A 28 -13.81 -3.36 4.29
N SER A 29 -15.00 -3.59 3.73
CA SER A 29 -15.35 -4.87 3.12
C SER A 29 -15.72 -4.70 1.65
N GLY A 30 -15.33 -5.67 0.82
CA GLY A 30 -15.63 -5.68 -0.62
C GLY A 30 -15.05 -4.50 -1.41
N ALA A 31 -13.96 -3.91 -0.93
CA ALA A 31 -13.28 -2.81 -1.63
C ALA A 31 -12.74 -3.31 -2.97
N ARG A 32 -12.94 -2.53 -4.04
CA ARG A 32 -12.44 -2.91 -5.37
C ARG A 32 -11.02 -2.41 -5.56
N VAL A 33 -10.11 -3.29 -5.96
CA VAL A 33 -8.77 -2.91 -6.40
C VAL A 33 -8.86 -2.21 -7.75
N VAL A 34 -8.39 -0.96 -7.82
CA VAL A 34 -8.34 -0.15 -9.04
C VAL A 34 -6.97 -0.24 -9.69
N ALA A 35 -5.93 -0.21 -8.86
CA ALA A 35 -4.56 -0.34 -9.31
C ALA A 35 -3.69 -0.90 -8.19
N VAL A 36 -2.67 -1.65 -8.59
CA VAL A 36 -1.56 -2.07 -7.73
C VAL A 36 -0.32 -1.42 -8.32
N PRO A 37 0.11 -0.24 -7.82
CA PRO A 37 1.32 0.39 -8.30
C PRO A 37 2.52 -0.56 -8.14
N GLU A 38 3.23 -0.81 -9.24
CA GLU A 38 4.50 -1.53 -9.16
C GLU A 38 5.40 -0.77 -8.20
N GLN A 39 6.00 -1.53 -7.28
CA GLN A 39 7.02 -1.00 -6.41
C GLN A 39 8.22 -0.69 -7.30
N VAL A 40 8.34 0.55 -7.77
CA VAL A 40 9.52 1.01 -8.52
C VAL A 40 10.73 0.60 -7.68
N GLY A 41 11.56 -0.26 -8.28
CA GLY A 41 12.57 -1.02 -7.58
C GLY A 41 13.39 -0.16 -6.63
N GLY A 42 13.47 -0.60 -5.36
CA GLY A 42 14.62 -0.32 -4.52
C GLY A 42 15.80 -1.06 -5.10
N GLN A 43 16.34 -0.53 -6.20
CA GLN A 43 17.64 -0.87 -6.71
C GLN A 43 18.69 -0.26 -5.76
N ASP A 44 19.50 -1.16 -5.20
CA ASP A 44 20.92 -0.97 -4.93
C ASP A 44 21.29 0.12 -3.90
N THR A 45 21.21 -0.19 -2.61
CA THR A 45 22.03 0.52 -1.60
C THR A 45 23.06 -0.40 -0.98
N SER A 46 23.91 -0.91 -1.86
CA SER A 46 25.31 -1.17 -1.54
C SER A 46 26.09 -0.99 -2.83
N THR A 47 26.41 0.25 -3.21
CA THR A 47 27.74 0.73 -3.60
C THR A 47 27.59 2.21 -3.98
N ALA A 48 28.48 3.04 -3.43
CA ALA A 48 28.57 4.47 -3.72
C ALA A 48 28.74 4.76 -5.23
N ALA A 49 28.11 5.83 -5.72
CA ALA A 49 28.72 6.80 -6.63
C ALA A 49 27.71 7.91 -6.98
N GLU A 50 28.25 9.12 -7.04
CA GLU A 50 27.56 10.40 -7.25
C GLU A 50 26.99 10.54 -8.67
N GLY A 51 25.87 11.26 -8.83
CA GLY A 51 25.33 11.56 -10.16
C GLY A 51 23.99 12.29 -10.14
N SER A 52 24.04 13.60 -10.36
CA SER A 52 22.94 14.55 -10.48
C SER A 52 21.70 14.05 -11.26
N GLY A 53 20.56 14.02 -10.59
CA GLY A 53 19.22 13.88 -11.18
C GLY A 53 18.19 14.11 -10.09
N LEU A 54 17.54 15.28 -10.07
CA LEU A 54 16.58 15.66 -9.03
C LEU A 54 15.45 14.62 -8.90
N PRO A 55 15.26 13.97 -7.73
CA PRO A 55 14.04 13.22 -7.47
C PRO A 55 12.94 14.21 -7.02
N THR A 56 11.99 14.53 -7.90
CA THR A 56 10.70 15.11 -7.52
C THR A 56 9.74 14.01 -7.08
N ALA A 57 10.01 13.42 -5.92
CA ALA A 57 8.98 12.74 -5.14
C ALA A 57 9.44 12.73 -3.70
N THR A 58 8.66 13.41 -2.86
CA THR A 58 8.82 13.51 -1.42
C THR A 58 9.17 12.15 -0.83
N ALA A 59 10.35 12.07 -0.23
CA ALA A 59 10.83 10.89 0.47
C ALA A 59 9.89 10.57 1.64
N ASP A 60 9.26 9.39 1.56
CA ASP A 60 9.04 8.50 2.70
C ASP A 60 9.52 7.09 2.29
N ALA A 61 10.76 7.03 1.80
CA ALA A 61 11.46 5.80 1.54
C ALA A 61 12.19 5.39 2.83
N GLY A 62 11.52 4.62 3.69
CA GLY A 62 12.14 4.13 4.93
C GLY A 62 11.32 3.09 5.70
N ALA A 63 11.75 1.83 5.60
CA ALA A 63 11.84 0.87 6.71
C ALA A 63 10.66 -0.02 7.16
N ALA A 64 9.58 -0.17 6.40
CA ALA A 64 8.61 -1.26 6.65
C ALA A 64 8.09 -1.83 5.32
N GLY A 65 8.47 -3.06 4.97
CA GLY A 65 8.21 -3.70 3.67
C GLY A 65 6.74 -3.94 3.33
N GLY A 66 5.99 -2.87 3.06
CA GLY A 66 4.60 -2.91 2.60
C GLY A 66 4.43 -2.37 1.18
N ALA A 67 3.43 -2.89 0.46
CA ALA A 67 3.10 -2.54 -0.92
C ALA A 67 1.99 -1.47 -1.01
N LEU A 68 1.95 -0.75 -2.14
CA LEU A 68 0.91 0.24 -2.41
C LEU A 68 -0.29 -0.40 -3.13
N VAL A 69 -1.50 0.03 -2.74
CA VAL A 69 -2.75 -0.32 -3.44
C VAL A 69 -3.63 0.92 -3.57
N VAL A 70 -4.35 0.99 -4.69
CA VAL A 70 -5.42 1.96 -4.96
C VAL A 70 -6.76 1.24 -4.93
N LEU A 71 -7.67 1.69 -4.07
CA LEU A 71 -8.98 1.09 -3.87
C LEU A 71 -10.09 2.08 -4.24
N ALA A 72 -11.14 1.59 -4.88
CA ALA A 72 -12.40 2.32 -5.04
C ALA A 72 -13.28 2.06 -3.81
N VAL A 73 -13.44 3.08 -2.98
CA VAL A 73 -14.25 3.04 -1.75
C VAL A 73 -15.00 4.36 -1.55
N PRO A 74 -16.13 4.38 -0.82
CA PRO A 74 -16.80 5.61 -0.43
C PRO A 74 -15.89 6.52 0.42
N ARG A 75 -16.09 7.85 0.34
CA ARG A 75 -15.24 8.85 1.02
C ARG A 75 -15.13 8.65 2.54
N ARG A 76 -16.21 8.20 3.18
CA ARG A 76 -16.25 7.84 4.62
C ARG A 76 -15.28 6.71 4.94
N ILE A 77 -15.26 5.67 4.11
CA ILE A 77 -14.39 4.51 4.28
C ILE A 77 -12.93 4.89 4.02
N ALA A 78 -12.67 5.72 3.01
CA ALA A 78 -11.34 6.27 2.79
C ALA A 78 -10.81 7.01 4.03
N ALA A 79 -11.63 7.84 4.68
CA ALA A 79 -11.25 8.54 5.92
C ALA A 79 -10.95 7.55 7.06
N ALA A 80 -11.78 6.53 7.24
CA ALA A 80 -11.58 5.50 8.27
C ALA A 80 -10.29 4.72 8.04
N LEU A 81 -9.99 4.33 6.79
CA LEU A 81 -8.75 3.66 6.41
C LEU A 81 -7.52 4.56 6.64
N SER A 82 -7.60 5.85 6.32
CA SER A 82 -6.52 6.80 6.59
C SER A 82 -6.22 6.93 8.09
N GLY A 83 -7.26 7.00 8.93
CA GLY A 83 -7.10 7.00 10.39
C GLY A 83 -6.50 5.68 10.89
N ALA A 84 -7.02 4.56 10.41
CA ALA A 84 -6.53 3.24 10.78
C ALA A 84 -5.04 3.04 10.41
N ALA A 85 -4.63 3.46 9.21
CA ALA A 85 -3.26 3.38 8.73
C ALA A 85 -2.25 4.15 9.61
N MET A 86 -2.69 5.25 10.25
CA MET A 86 -1.84 6.02 11.17
C MET A 86 -1.68 5.32 12.53
N SER A 87 -2.67 4.53 12.94
CA SER A 87 -2.69 3.85 14.24
C SER A 87 -2.25 2.39 14.20
N SER A 88 -2.30 1.73 13.04
CA SER A 88 -2.12 0.28 12.92
C SER A 88 -1.70 -0.16 11.51
N PRO A 89 -0.92 -1.24 11.40
CA PRO A 89 -0.58 -1.83 10.12
C PRO A 89 -1.83 -2.40 9.44
N LEU A 90 -1.87 -2.23 8.12
CA LEU A 90 -3.00 -2.68 7.30
C LEU A 90 -2.66 -3.98 6.58
N ALA A 91 -3.65 -4.88 6.51
CA ALA A 91 -3.61 -6.13 5.77
C ALA A 91 -4.84 -6.24 4.87
N VAL A 92 -4.78 -7.13 3.87
CA VAL A 92 -5.88 -7.38 2.94
C VAL A 92 -6.21 -8.87 2.85
N ALA A 93 -7.48 -9.19 2.69
CA ALA A 93 -7.97 -10.54 2.43
C ALA A 93 -8.84 -10.53 1.16
N LEU A 94 -8.69 -11.54 0.29
CA LEU A 94 -9.53 -11.72 -0.89
C LEU A 94 -10.91 -12.27 -0.48
N CYS A 95 -11.97 -11.73 -1.10
CA CYS A 95 -13.34 -12.20 -0.93
C CYS A 95 -13.74 -13.21 -2.01
#